data_AF-A0A9W8JCS9-F1
#
_entry.id   AF-A0A9W8JCS9-F1
#
_cell.length_a   1.000
_cell.length_b   1.000
_cell.length_c   1.000
_cell.angle_alpha   90.00
_cell.angle_beta   90.00
_cell.angle_gamma   90.00
#
_symmetry.space_group_name_H-M   'P 1'
#
loop_
_entity.id
_entity.type
_entity.pdbx_description
1 polymer ?
#
loop_
_entity_poly.entity_id
_entity_poly.type
_entity_poly.pdbx_seq_one_letter_code
_entity_poly.pdbx_strand_id
1 'polypeptide(L)'
;MTRADAFFGDNHSFNETLFEKFVDFSNEYGDGYNLTVAGELRFQRLQDSIATNPQSSFKNVRYFTGYGESAFPINFFVDGRKTDRKIDMASARSFFKDMRFPPEFHRPSKPTSNEGIAEILAMHPFLSSGNVDGKVNNFMVDPTSADFTRPCVLYEDIGAKTVQGLYPNPTGVLKRNLIKNLGFQYSSLSAALGAQCDQLFPYGQL
;
A
#
# COMPACT_ATOMS: atom_id res chain seq x y z
N MET A 1 -4.76 6.52 3.83
CA MET A 1 -5.52 6.62 5.09
C MET A 1 -5.47 8.04 5.63
N THR A 2 -4.29 8.59 5.92
CA THR A 2 -4.12 9.93 6.53
C THR A 2 -3.53 11.00 5.60
N ARG A 3 -3.38 10.68 4.30
CA ARG A 3 -2.90 11.55 3.21
C ARG A 3 -4.00 11.60 2.14
N ALA A 4 -4.14 12.76 1.50
CA ALA A 4 -5.08 12.95 0.40
C ALA A 4 -4.53 12.40 -0.92
N ASP A 5 -5.40 12.24 -1.92
CA ASP A 5 -5.00 11.85 -3.26
C ASP A 5 -4.27 13.00 -3.96
N ALA A 6 -3.27 12.69 -4.79
CA ALA A 6 -2.45 13.69 -5.48
C ALA A 6 -3.25 14.66 -6.35
N PHE A 7 -4.40 14.23 -6.86
CA PHE A 7 -5.34 15.08 -7.60
C PHE A 7 -5.75 16.34 -6.82
N PHE A 8 -5.78 16.28 -5.49
CA PHE A 8 -6.14 17.39 -4.63
C PHE A 8 -4.94 18.28 -4.22
N GLY A 9 -3.75 18.04 -4.77
CA GLY A 9 -2.58 18.92 -4.66
C GLY A 9 -1.50 18.48 -3.66
N ASP A 10 -1.87 17.86 -2.53
CA ASP A 10 -0.91 17.38 -1.51
C ASP A 10 -1.17 15.91 -1.17
N ASN A 11 -0.23 15.04 -1.55
CA ASN A 11 -0.30 13.59 -1.35
C ASN A 11 0.60 13.06 -0.22
N HIS A 12 1.29 13.92 0.52
CA HIS A 12 2.35 13.49 1.45
C HIS A 12 2.19 14.08 2.86
N SER A 13 1.65 15.28 2.99
CA SER A 13 1.42 15.88 4.31
C SER A 13 0.33 15.13 5.09
N PHE A 14 0.47 15.13 6.41
CA PHE A 14 -0.59 14.68 7.29
C PHE A 14 -1.85 15.53 7.07
N ASN A 15 -2.99 14.88 6.90
CA ASN A 15 -4.28 15.53 6.72
C ASN A 15 -5.16 15.26 7.96
N GLU A 16 -5.46 16.32 8.72
CA GLU A 16 -6.21 16.22 9.98
C GLU A 16 -7.62 15.67 9.77
N THR A 17 -8.36 16.12 8.75
CA THR A 17 -9.71 15.61 8.43
C THR A 17 -9.71 14.10 8.13
N LEU A 18 -8.71 13.61 7.40
CA LEU A 18 -8.57 12.18 7.14
C LEU A 18 -8.15 11.39 8.39
N PHE A 19 -7.42 12.02 9.31
CA PHE A 19 -7.07 11.40 10.58
C PHE A 19 -8.25 11.40 11.57
N GLU A 20 -9.09 12.43 11.58
CA GLU A 20 -10.35 12.44 12.31
C GLU A 20 -11.26 11.31 11.81
N LYS A 21 -11.37 11.12 10.49
CA LYS A 21 -12.06 9.94 9.92
C LYS A 21 -11.46 8.60 10.36
N PHE A 22 -10.13 8.53 10.49
CA PHE A 22 -9.46 7.35 11.04
C PHE A 22 -9.84 7.12 12.52
N VAL A 23 -9.96 8.18 13.32
CA VAL A 23 -10.41 8.12 14.71
C VAL A 23 -11.87 7.67 14.78
N ASP A 24 -12.75 8.24 13.97
CA ASP A 24 -14.18 7.90 13.95
C ASP A 24 -14.40 6.42 13.65
N PHE A 25 -13.75 5.90 12.60
CA PHE A 25 -13.80 4.47 12.27
C PHE A 25 -13.20 3.60 13.38
N SER A 26 -12.15 4.07 14.06
CA SER A 26 -11.57 3.35 15.20
C SER A 26 -12.52 3.26 16.39
N ASN A 27 -13.28 4.32 16.65
CA ASN A 27 -14.29 4.35 17.71
C ASN A 27 -15.50 3.47 17.35
N GLU A 28 -15.95 3.51 16.10
CA GLU A 28 -17.12 2.78 15.63
C GLU A 28 -16.89 1.27 15.57
N TYR A 29 -15.73 0.83 15.06
CA TYR A 29 -15.50 -0.57 14.70
C TYR A 29 -14.48 -1.32 15.57
N GLY A 30 -13.71 -0.65 16.45
CA GLY A 30 -12.55 -1.30 17.06
C GLY A 30 -12.12 -0.90 18.47
N ASP A 31 -12.74 0.11 19.10
CA ASP A 31 -12.26 0.71 20.36
C ASP A 31 -10.76 1.07 20.28
N GLY A 32 -10.36 1.63 19.14
CA GLY A 32 -8.97 1.74 18.68
C GLY A 32 -8.80 1.10 17.31
N TYR A 33 -7.64 1.30 16.66
CA TYR A 33 -7.45 0.79 15.30
C TYR A 33 -6.92 -0.65 15.32
N ASN A 34 -7.70 -1.56 14.72
CA ASN A 34 -7.42 -2.99 14.60
C ASN A 34 -7.72 -3.46 13.14
N LEU A 35 -7.65 -4.77 12.87
CA LEU A 35 -7.87 -5.28 11.51
C LEU A 35 -9.26 -4.98 10.96
N THR A 36 -10.30 -5.01 11.80
CA THR A 36 -11.67 -4.65 11.39
C THR A 36 -11.73 -3.21 10.91
N VAL A 37 -11.18 -2.28 11.70
CA VAL A 37 -11.11 -0.86 11.34
C VAL A 37 -10.31 -0.66 10.05
N ALA A 38 -9.22 -1.42 9.86
CA ALA A 38 -8.41 -1.36 8.65
C ALA A 38 -9.20 -1.75 7.39
N GLY A 39 -10.06 -2.78 7.47
CA GLY A 39 -10.96 -3.17 6.38
C GLY A 39 -11.98 -2.10 6.03
N GLU A 40 -12.73 -1.65 7.04
CA GLU A 40 -13.77 -0.63 6.89
C GLU A 40 -13.20 0.68 6.33
N LEU A 41 -12.11 1.18 6.93
CA LEU A 41 -11.50 2.44 6.51
C LEU A 41 -10.85 2.31 5.12
N ARG A 42 -10.22 1.17 4.78
CA ARG A 42 -9.67 0.94 3.43
C ARG A 42 -10.77 1.05 2.40
N PHE A 43 -11.88 0.34 2.59
CA PHE A 43 -13.01 0.37 1.67
C PHE A 43 -13.60 1.78 1.56
N GLN A 44 -13.85 2.44 2.70
CA GLN A 44 -14.38 3.78 2.70
C GLN A 44 -13.46 4.77 1.97
N ARG A 45 -12.14 4.67 2.15
CA ARG A 45 -11.20 5.55 1.44
C ARG A 45 -11.21 5.32 -0.07
N LEU A 46 -11.45 4.10 -0.53
CA LEU A 46 -11.65 3.81 -1.96
C LEU A 46 -12.95 4.45 -2.46
N GLN A 47 -14.06 4.30 -1.73
CA GLN A 47 -15.35 4.91 -2.08
C GLN A 47 -15.24 6.44 -2.21
N ASP A 48 -14.59 7.10 -1.24
CA ASP A 48 -14.36 8.55 -1.30
C ASP A 48 -13.61 8.94 -2.59
N SER A 49 -12.52 8.23 -2.93
CA SER A 49 -11.72 8.53 -4.12
C SER A 49 -12.50 8.27 -5.41
N ILE A 50 -13.35 7.24 -5.46
CA ILE A 50 -14.25 6.99 -6.60
C ILE A 50 -15.21 8.17 -6.78
N ALA A 51 -15.79 8.67 -5.69
CA ALA A 51 -16.80 9.71 -5.70
C ALA A 51 -16.25 11.12 -5.97
N THR A 52 -14.97 11.36 -5.70
CA THR A 52 -14.42 12.72 -5.68
C THR A 52 -13.18 12.93 -6.55
N ASN A 53 -12.46 11.87 -6.91
CA ASN A 53 -11.23 11.97 -7.68
C ASN A 53 -11.43 11.38 -9.10
N PRO A 54 -11.60 12.20 -10.15
CA PRO A 54 -11.76 11.73 -11.53
C PRO A 54 -10.54 11.00 -12.09
N GLN A 55 -9.38 11.09 -11.42
CA GLN A 55 -8.12 10.42 -11.77
C GLN A 55 -7.78 9.30 -10.78
N SER A 56 -8.75 8.84 -9.97
CA SER A 56 -8.55 7.76 -9.01
C SER A 56 -8.00 6.51 -9.70
N SER A 57 -6.90 5.98 -9.19
CA SER A 57 -6.27 4.76 -9.69
C SER A 57 -5.85 3.89 -8.51
N PHE A 58 -6.36 2.66 -8.48
CA PHE A 58 -6.06 1.66 -7.47
C PHE A 58 -5.66 0.35 -8.16
N LYS A 59 -4.51 0.42 -8.85
CA LYS A 59 -3.99 -0.64 -9.73
C LYS A 59 -2.56 -1.04 -9.40
N ASN A 60 -2.14 -2.21 -9.88
CA ASN A 60 -0.77 -2.74 -9.79
C ASN A 60 -0.18 -2.55 -8.39
N VAL A 61 1.01 -1.96 -8.27
CA VAL A 61 1.69 -1.71 -6.99
C VAL A 61 0.79 -1.02 -5.97
N ARG A 62 -0.05 -0.06 -6.39
CA ARG A 62 -0.91 0.68 -5.46
C ARG A 62 -1.99 -0.20 -4.85
N TYR A 63 -2.52 -1.16 -5.61
CA TYR A 63 -3.50 -2.11 -5.13
C TYR A 63 -2.92 -2.94 -3.95
N PHE A 64 -1.75 -3.56 -4.15
CA PHE A 64 -1.09 -4.36 -3.12
C PHE A 64 -0.67 -3.53 -1.90
N THR A 65 0.01 -2.41 -2.15
CA THR A 65 0.52 -1.54 -1.07
C THR A 65 -0.61 -0.89 -0.30
N GLY A 66 -1.71 -0.50 -0.95
CA GLY A 66 -2.86 0.08 -0.25
C GLY A 66 -3.45 -0.88 0.79
N TYR A 67 -3.63 -2.15 0.45
CA TYR A 67 -4.08 -3.15 1.42
C TYR A 67 -3.02 -3.43 2.48
N GLY A 68 -1.77 -3.67 2.10
CA GLY A 68 -0.68 -3.96 3.04
C GLY A 68 -0.44 -2.84 4.06
N GLU A 69 -0.41 -1.58 3.60
CA GLU A 69 -0.26 -0.39 4.44
C GLU A 69 -1.39 -0.22 5.46
N SER A 70 -2.56 -0.81 5.21
CA SER A 70 -3.69 -0.75 6.15
C SER A 70 -3.44 -1.63 7.38
N ALA A 71 -2.62 -2.68 7.26
CA ALA A 71 -2.20 -3.52 8.38
C ALA A 71 -0.98 -2.96 9.15
N PHE A 72 -0.18 -2.08 8.54
CA PHE A 72 1.06 -1.57 9.13
C PHE A 72 0.89 -0.87 10.50
N PRO A 73 -0.15 -0.05 10.76
CA PRO A 73 -0.32 0.53 12.09
C PRO A 73 -0.52 -0.53 13.19
N ILE A 74 -1.11 -1.67 12.85
CA ILE A 74 -1.36 -2.76 13.80
C ILE A 74 -0.07 -3.54 14.04
N ASN A 75 0.69 -3.78 12.98
CA ASN A 75 1.88 -4.65 13.05
C ASN A 75 3.13 -3.90 13.52
N PHE A 76 3.26 -2.61 13.22
CA PHE A 76 4.47 -1.82 13.51
C PHE A 76 4.31 -0.82 14.64
N PHE A 77 3.12 -0.25 14.86
CA PHE A 77 2.95 0.89 15.76
C PHE A 77 2.33 0.50 17.11
N VAL A 78 1.86 -0.73 17.25
CA VAL A 78 1.49 -1.31 18.56
C VAL A 78 2.78 -1.62 19.32
N ASP A 79 2.85 -1.17 20.58
CA ASP A 79 3.98 -1.47 21.46
C ASP A 79 4.17 -3.00 21.58
N GLY A 80 5.39 -3.49 21.33
CA GLY A 80 5.69 -4.92 21.24
C GLY A 80 5.50 -5.72 22.53
N ARG A 81 5.22 -5.06 23.66
CA ARG A 81 4.82 -5.73 24.92
C ARG A 81 3.32 -5.99 24.98
N LYS A 82 2.51 -5.32 24.16
CA LYS A 82 1.06 -5.53 24.04
C LYS A 82 0.73 -6.67 23.09
N THR A 83 -0.32 -7.42 23.40
CA THR A 83 -0.77 -8.59 22.63
C THR A 83 -2.15 -8.42 21.99
N ASP A 84 -2.84 -7.32 22.28
CA ASP A 84 -4.19 -7.01 21.82
C ASP A 84 -4.27 -6.58 20.35
N ARG A 85 -3.12 -6.38 19.68
CA ARG A 85 -2.99 -5.99 18.26
C ARG A 85 -3.89 -4.80 17.90
N LYS A 86 -3.94 -3.81 18.80
CA LYS A 86 -4.74 -2.60 18.65
C LYS A 86 -3.91 -1.36 18.98
N ILE A 87 -3.97 -0.36 18.12
CA ILE A 87 -3.32 0.93 18.37
C ILE A 87 -4.33 1.94 18.90
N ASP A 88 -3.96 2.61 20.00
CA ASP A 88 -4.71 3.73 20.55
C ASP A 88 -4.48 5.02 19.76
N MET A 89 -5.42 5.96 19.83
CA MET A 89 -5.37 7.16 18.98
C MET A 89 -4.24 8.13 19.32
N ALA A 90 -3.76 8.13 20.56
CA ALA A 90 -2.62 8.97 20.95
C ALA A 90 -1.33 8.45 20.29
N SER A 91 -1.10 7.13 20.36
CA SER A 91 -0.01 6.46 19.65
C SER A 91 -0.12 6.65 18.14
N ALA A 92 -1.31 6.43 17.56
CA ALA A 92 -1.54 6.61 16.13
C ALA A 92 -1.21 8.04 15.67
N ARG A 93 -1.65 9.06 16.43
CA ARG A 93 -1.35 10.47 16.13
C ARG A 93 0.15 10.75 16.20
N SER A 94 0.83 10.25 17.23
CA SER A 94 2.29 10.43 17.39
C SER A 94 3.05 9.90 16.17
N PHE A 95 2.66 8.75 15.62
CA PHE A 95 3.26 8.22 14.40
C PHE A 95 2.87 9.00 13.15
N PHE A 96 1.57 9.21 12.90
CA PHE A 96 1.10 9.74 11.62
C PHE A 96 1.36 11.23 11.43
N LYS A 97 1.28 12.01 12.52
CA LYS A 97 1.42 13.48 12.52
C LYS A 97 2.81 13.90 12.97
N ASP A 98 3.25 13.40 14.12
CA ASP A 98 4.47 13.90 14.76
C ASP A 98 5.73 13.14 14.31
N MET A 99 5.56 12.04 13.56
CA MET A 99 6.65 11.14 13.14
C MET A 99 7.52 10.70 14.33
N ARG A 100 6.87 10.45 15.47
CA ARG A 100 7.52 10.23 16.77
C ARG A 100 7.03 8.95 17.41
N PHE A 101 7.95 8.13 17.90
CA PHE A 101 7.63 6.99 18.75
C PHE A 101 7.01 7.46 20.07
N PRO A 102 5.95 6.80 20.58
CA PRO A 102 5.46 7.03 21.94
C PRO A 102 6.58 6.83 22.99
N PRO A 103 6.50 7.48 24.17
CA PRO A 103 7.43 7.22 25.26
C PRO A 103 7.50 5.73 25.61
N GLU A 104 8.70 5.22 25.87
CA GLU A 104 8.95 3.81 26.18
C GLU A 104 8.46 2.82 25.11
N PHE A 105 8.29 3.24 23.85
CA PHE A 105 7.83 2.36 22.78
C PHE A 105 8.82 1.22 22.51
N HIS A 106 8.32 -0.01 22.54
CA HIS A 106 9.07 -1.20 22.14
C HIS A 106 8.63 -1.66 20.75
N ARG A 107 9.61 -1.93 19.87
CA ARG A 107 9.34 -2.49 18.54
C ARG A 107 8.69 -3.88 18.63
N PRO A 108 8.02 -4.37 17.56
CA PRO A 108 7.51 -5.73 17.51
C PRO A 108 8.57 -6.79 17.85
N SER A 109 8.16 -7.85 18.55
CA SER A 109 9.06 -8.90 19.06
C SER A 109 9.61 -9.85 17.98
N LYS A 110 9.09 -9.76 16.75
CA LYS A 110 9.52 -10.54 15.58
C LYS A 110 9.47 -9.69 14.31
N PRO A 111 10.22 -10.05 13.24
CA PRO A 111 10.02 -9.48 11.92
C PRO A 111 8.55 -9.61 11.52
N THR A 112 7.97 -8.53 11.02
CA THR A 112 6.54 -8.42 10.66
C THR A 112 6.41 -7.48 9.47
N SER A 113 5.29 -7.52 8.77
CA SER A 113 4.96 -6.66 7.64
C SER A 113 3.44 -6.47 7.54
N ASN A 114 2.80 -7.17 6.60
CA ASN A 114 1.40 -7.03 6.23
C ASN A 114 0.53 -8.19 6.72
N GLU A 115 0.91 -8.86 7.82
CA GLU A 115 0.07 -9.91 8.42
C GLU A 115 -1.32 -9.35 8.75
N GLY A 116 -2.37 -10.01 8.28
CA GLY A 116 -3.75 -9.49 8.33
C GLY A 116 -4.31 -9.01 6.99
N ILE A 117 -3.49 -8.98 5.93
CA ILE A 117 -3.90 -8.44 4.62
C ILE A 117 -5.06 -9.22 3.98
N ALA A 118 -5.11 -10.55 4.15
CA ALA A 118 -6.16 -11.38 3.59
C ALA A 118 -7.50 -11.10 4.28
N GLU A 119 -7.49 -10.89 5.59
CA GLU A 119 -8.66 -10.51 6.39
C GLU A 119 -9.20 -9.14 5.96
N ILE A 120 -8.31 -8.14 5.80
CA ILE A 120 -8.68 -6.80 5.31
C ILE A 120 -9.33 -6.88 3.92
N LEU A 121 -8.76 -7.67 3.00
CA LEU A 121 -9.32 -7.85 1.66
C LEU A 121 -10.68 -8.56 1.70
N ALA A 122 -10.82 -9.58 2.56
CA ALA A 122 -12.03 -10.40 2.64
C ALA A 122 -13.25 -9.65 3.18
N MET A 123 -13.06 -8.61 3.99
CA MET A 123 -14.17 -7.78 4.51
C MET A 123 -14.92 -7.07 3.40
N HIS A 124 -14.19 -6.46 2.47
CA HIS A 124 -14.75 -5.74 1.32
C HIS A 124 -13.92 -6.07 0.06
N PRO A 125 -14.19 -7.22 -0.60
CA PRO A 125 -13.46 -7.60 -1.79
C PRO A 125 -13.59 -6.53 -2.87
N PHE A 126 -12.45 -6.04 -3.35
CA PHE A 126 -12.41 -4.97 -4.32
C PHE A 126 -11.48 -5.35 -5.46
N LEU A 127 -11.88 -5.11 -6.70
CA LEU A 127 -11.07 -5.47 -7.86
C LEU A 127 -10.09 -4.35 -8.17
N SER A 128 -8.95 -4.70 -8.77
CA SER A 128 -7.97 -3.71 -9.23
C SER A 128 -8.50 -2.87 -10.39
N SER A 129 -8.44 -1.54 -10.28
CA SER A 129 -9.38 -0.67 -10.99
C SER A 129 -9.08 0.83 -10.85
N GLY A 130 -9.79 1.68 -11.58
CA GLY A 130 -9.65 3.15 -11.52
C GLY A 130 -10.84 3.87 -12.15
N ASN A 131 -10.99 5.16 -11.84
CA ASN A 131 -11.91 6.03 -12.58
C ASN A 131 -11.38 6.27 -14.00
N VAL A 132 -12.26 6.25 -14.99
CA VAL A 132 -11.91 6.47 -16.40
C VAL A 132 -12.59 7.71 -16.97
N ASP A 133 -12.14 8.12 -18.15
CA ASP A 133 -12.61 9.30 -18.89
C ASP A 133 -12.52 10.62 -18.12
N GLY A 134 -11.70 10.68 -17.08
CA GLY A 134 -11.57 11.85 -16.22
C GLY A 134 -12.89 12.18 -15.49
N LYS A 135 -13.70 11.18 -15.16
CA LYS A 135 -14.99 11.35 -14.46
C LYS A 135 -14.99 10.65 -13.12
N VAL A 136 -15.60 11.29 -12.13
CA VAL A 136 -15.94 10.64 -10.85
C VAL A 136 -17.07 9.65 -11.04
N ASN A 137 -17.18 8.66 -10.15
CA ASN A 137 -18.19 7.60 -10.20
C ASN A 137 -18.20 6.80 -11.52
N ASN A 138 -17.08 6.75 -12.24
CA ASN A 138 -16.94 6.06 -13.52
C ASN A 138 -15.85 4.99 -13.41
N PHE A 139 -16.02 4.12 -12.42
CA PHE A 139 -14.98 3.22 -11.97
C PHE A 139 -14.99 1.92 -12.76
N MET A 140 -13.88 1.61 -13.43
CA MET A 140 -13.76 0.43 -14.28
C MET A 140 -12.62 -0.49 -13.82
N VAL A 141 -12.94 -1.79 -13.80
CA VAL A 141 -11.97 -2.86 -13.55
C VAL A 141 -10.94 -2.88 -14.67
N ASP A 142 -9.67 -3.03 -14.29
CA ASP A 142 -8.58 -3.19 -15.24
C ASP A 142 -8.16 -4.66 -15.33
N PRO A 143 -8.57 -5.40 -16.38
CA PRO A 143 -8.25 -6.81 -16.51
C PRO A 143 -6.75 -7.06 -16.68
N THR A 144 -5.97 -6.04 -17.03
CA THR A 144 -4.51 -6.15 -17.22
C THR A 144 -3.72 -5.83 -15.96
N SER A 145 -4.38 -5.27 -14.94
CA SER A 145 -3.72 -4.97 -13.67
C SER A 145 -3.37 -6.24 -12.91
N ALA A 146 -2.27 -6.22 -12.17
CA ALA A 146 -1.99 -7.23 -11.16
C ALA A 146 -3.01 -7.20 -10.01
N ASP A 147 -3.20 -8.35 -9.37
CA ASP A 147 -4.01 -8.56 -8.17
C ASP A 147 -3.43 -9.74 -7.36
N PHE A 148 -3.98 -10.03 -6.18
CA PHE A 148 -3.45 -11.07 -5.28
C PHE A 148 -3.48 -12.50 -5.86
N THR A 149 -4.23 -12.74 -6.94
CA THR A 149 -4.25 -14.03 -7.68
C THR A 149 -3.22 -14.07 -8.81
N ARG A 150 -2.71 -12.91 -9.23
CA ARG A 150 -1.73 -12.75 -10.31
C ARG A 150 -0.50 -11.96 -9.86
N PRO A 151 0.22 -12.40 -8.81
CA PRO A 151 1.38 -11.68 -8.26
C PRO A 151 2.52 -11.49 -9.27
N CYS A 152 2.72 -12.40 -10.22
CA CYS A 152 3.79 -12.24 -11.21
C CYS A 152 3.51 -11.10 -12.21
N VAL A 153 2.25 -10.77 -12.48
CA VAL A 153 1.89 -9.58 -13.26
C VAL A 153 2.40 -8.31 -12.58
N LEU A 154 2.42 -8.26 -11.24
CA LEU A 154 2.98 -7.13 -10.50
C LEU A 154 4.49 -7.01 -10.72
N TYR A 155 5.21 -8.14 -10.62
CA TYR A 155 6.65 -8.18 -10.85
C TYR A 155 7.01 -7.71 -12.26
N GLU A 156 6.29 -8.22 -13.27
CA GLU A 156 6.45 -7.83 -14.67
C GLU A 156 6.13 -6.35 -14.89
N ASP A 157 5.04 -5.84 -14.29
CA ASP A 157 4.63 -4.44 -14.41
C ASP A 157 5.69 -3.48 -13.86
N ILE A 158 6.33 -3.81 -12.73
CA ILE A 158 7.40 -2.96 -12.18
C ILE A 158 8.61 -2.99 -13.12
N GLY A 159 9.10 -4.16 -13.52
CA GLY A 159 10.33 -4.29 -14.30
C GLY A 159 10.16 -3.83 -15.76
N ALA A 160 9.23 -4.45 -16.49
CA ALA A 160 9.11 -4.29 -17.94
C ALA A 160 8.25 -3.10 -18.37
N LYS A 161 7.29 -2.64 -17.55
CA LYS A 161 6.45 -1.49 -17.91
C LYS A 161 6.95 -0.22 -17.24
N THR A 162 7.05 -0.23 -15.92
CA THR A 162 7.35 0.99 -15.14
C THR A 162 8.82 1.39 -15.28
N VAL A 163 9.75 0.51 -14.90
CA VAL A 163 11.19 0.85 -14.94
C VAL A 163 11.67 1.05 -16.37
N GLN A 164 11.28 0.18 -17.30
CA GLN A 164 11.65 0.34 -18.71
C GLN A 164 11.04 1.58 -19.35
N GLY A 165 9.82 1.97 -18.98
CA GLY A 165 9.20 3.23 -19.44
C GLY A 165 9.95 4.47 -18.95
N LEU A 166 10.47 4.44 -17.71
CA LEU A 166 11.28 5.53 -17.15
C LEU A 166 12.70 5.58 -17.72
N TYR A 167 13.29 4.42 -18.02
CA TYR A 167 14.64 4.28 -18.54
C TYR A 167 14.64 3.43 -19.81
N PRO A 168 14.22 3.97 -20.96
CA PRO A 168 14.04 3.19 -22.18
C PRO A 168 15.37 2.77 -22.83
N ASN A 169 16.43 3.57 -22.70
CA ASN A 169 17.74 3.27 -23.28
C ASN A 169 18.91 3.72 -22.37
N PRO A 170 19.06 3.11 -21.18
CA PRO A 170 20.11 3.50 -20.25
C PRO A 170 21.49 3.04 -20.76
N THR A 171 22.53 3.83 -20.50
CA THR A 171 23.91 3.50 -20.87
C THR A 171 24.84 3.46 -19.66
N GLY A 172 26.05 2.92 -19.85
CA GLY A 172 27.15 2.98 -18.89
C GLY A 172 26.78 2.55 -17.48
N VAL A 173 27.05 3.43 -16.51
CA VAL A 173 26.83 3.18 -15.08
C VAL A 173 25.35 3.00 -14.75
N LEU A 174 24.45 3.76 -15.40
CA LEU A 174 23.01 3.66 -15.16
C LEU A 174 22.49 2.28 -15.58
N LYS A 175 22.83 1.81 -16.78
CA LYS A 175 22.46 0.46 -17.26
C LYS A 175 22.93 -0.62 -16.28
N ARG A 176 24.21 -0.58 -15.89
CA ARG A 176 24.78 -1.54 -14.95
C ARG A 176 24.05 -1.54 -13.62
N ASN A 177 23.72 -0.37 -13.09
CA ASN A 177 23.04 -0.25 -11.81
C ASN A 177 21.57 -0.69 -11.90
N LEU A 178 20.88 -0.44 -13.02
CA LEU A 178 19.52 -0.95 -13.26
C LEU A 178 19.51 -2.48 -13.27
N ILE A 179 20.44 -3.13 -13.97
CA ILE A 179 20.55 -4.60 -13.98
C ILE A 179 20.73 -5.15 -12.55
N LYS A 180 21.62 -4.55 -11.76
CA LYS A 180 21.85 -4.96 -10.36
C LYS A 180 20.60 -4.80 -9.49
N ASN A 181 19.97 -3.63 -9.53
CA ASN A 181 18.82 -3.33 -8.66
C ASN A 181 17.57 -4.14 -9.05
N LEU A 182 17.36 -4.43 -10.34
CA LEU A 182 16.31 -5.35 -10.77
C LEU A 182 16.57 -6.79 -10.31
N GLY A 183 17.84 -7.20 -10.25
CA GLY A 183 18.24 -8.46 -9.63
C GLY A 183 17.91 -8.53 -8.13
N PHE A 184 18.21 -7.48 -7.37
CA PHE A 184 17.84 -7.38 -5.96
C PHE A 184 16.33 -7.40 -5.76
N GLN A 185 15.59 -6.63 -6.56
CA GLN A 185 14.14 -6.59 -6.53
C GLN A 185 13.55 -7.99 -6.78
N TYR A 186 14.02 -8.71 -7.80
CA TYR A 186 13.58 -10.08 -8.08
C TYR A 186 13.77 -11.00 -6.87
N SER A 187 14.96 -10.97 -6.27
CA SER A 187 15.28 -11.82 -5.12
C SER A 187 14.38 -11.56 -3.90
N SER A 188 13.98 -10.30 -3.68
CA SER A 188 13.11 -9.93 -2.57
C SER A 188 11.62 -10.14 -2.88
N LEU A 189 11.18 -9.82 -4.10
CA LEU A 189 9.76 -9.74 -4.41
C LEU A 189 9.15 -11.12 -4.62
N SER A 190 9.87 -12.06 -5.22
CA SER A 190 9.38 -13.45 -5.37
C SER A 190 9.12 -14.09 -4.01
N ALA A 191 10.01 -13.86 -3.03
CA ALA A 191 9.81 -14.29 -1.65
C ALA A 191 8.61 -13.57 -0.98
N ALA A 192 8.51 -12.26 -1.14
CA ALA A 192 7.43 -11.46 -0.53
C ALA A 192 6.04 -11.77 -1.11
N LEU A 193 5.95 -12.11 -2.40
CA LEU A 193 4.70 -12.46 -3.06
C LEU A 193 4.34 -13.94 -2.91
N GLY A 194 5.22 -14.77 -2.33
CA GLY A 194 5.02 -16.22 -2.24
C GLY A 194 4.87 -16.89 -3.60
N ALA A 195 5.39 -16.27 -4.67
CA ALA A 195 5.22 -16.70 -6.04
C ALA A 195 6.57 -16.82 -6.74
N GLN A 196 6.78 -17.93 -7.43
CA GLN A 196 7.94 -18.14 -8.29
C GLN A 196 7.63 -17.50 -9.65
N CYS A 197 8.04 -16.25 -9.82
CA CYS A 197 7.96 -15.55 -11.10
C CYS A 197 9.25 -15.75 -11.89
N ASP A 198 9.20 -15.71 -13.22
CA ASP A 198 10.40 -15.75 -14.04
C ASP A 198 11.15 -14.43 -13.96
N GLN A 199 12.47 -14.47 -13.73
CA GLN A 199 13.26 -13.25 -13.70
C GLN A 199 13.30 -12.58 -15.08
N LEU A 200 12.98 -11.29 -15.13
CA LEU A 200 13.09 -10.48 -16.34
C LEU A 200 14.45 -9.77 -16.42
N PHE A 201 14.92 -9.61 -17.66
CA PHE A 201 16.20 -8.94 -17.97
C PHE A 201 16.02 -7.84 -19.03
N PRO A 202 15.25 -6.76 -18.75
CA PRO A 202 14.94 -5.72 -19.74
C PRO A 202 16.17 -4.98 -20.30
N TYR A 203 17.32 -5.08 -19.61
CA TYR A 203 18.59 -4.48 -20.02
C TYR A 203 19.71 -5.51 -20.25
N GLY A 204 19.37 -6.80 -20.27
CA GLY A 204 20.33 -7.91 -20.28
C GLY A 204 20.86 -8.28 -18.89
N GLN A 205 21.90 -9.10 -18.88
CA GLN A 205 22.59 -9.60 -17.69
C GLN A 205 23.99 -8.97 -17.57
N LEU A 206 24.60 -9.05 -16.39
CA LEU A 206 25.99 -8.66 -16.16
C LEU A 206 26.94 -9.84 -16.34
#